data_AF-A0A517YN86-F1
#
_entry.id   AF-A0A517YN86-F1
#
_cell.length_a   1.000
_cell.length_b   1.000
_cell.length_c   1.000
_cell.angle_alpha   90.00
_cell.angle_beta   90.00
_cell.angle_gamma   90.00
#
_symmetry.space_group_name_H-M   'P 1'
#
loop_
_entity.id
_entity.type
_entity.pdbx_description
1 polymer ?
#
loop_
_entity_poly.entity_id
_entity_poly.type
_entity_poly.pdbx_seq_one_letter_code
_entity_poly.pdbx_strand_id
1 'polypeptide(L)'
;MLEEAKVRKFVSKLAEDTASGSLNWEAASSFQLQTGWGRNNAIGPIYITHIANNQIIAYRMTYKHWHDEENYDDAEDVSVEFVNSSGTKTWSVADVPQRHKLLDAIEFRVSGAESTIDSYLGDDDETE
;
A
#
# COMPACT_ATOMS: atom_id res chain seq x y z
N MET A 1 18.43 9.26 -12.43
CA MET A 1 17.19 9.89 -12.94
C MET A 1 16.29 8.96 -13.76
N LEU A 2 16.81 8.10 -14.65
CA LEU A 2 15.98 7.16 -15.44
C LEU A 2 15.25 6.09 -14.61
N GLU A 3 15.79 5.74 -13.45
CA GLU A 3 15.25 4.71 -12.55
C GLU A 3 14.01 5.20 -11.77
N GLU A 4 14.08 6.41 -11.24
CA GLU A 4 12.99 7.03 -10.47
C GLU A 4 11.72 7.23 -11.30
N ALA A 5 11.86 7.66 -12.56
CA ALA A 5 10.72 7.81 -13.48
C ALA A 5 10.03 6.46 -13.76
N LYS A 6 10.80 5.37 -13.87
CA LYS A 6 10.24 4.02 -14.02
C LYS A 6 9.51 3.56 -12.77
N VAL A 7 10.09 3.81 -11.59
CA VAL A 7 9.47 3.47 -10.30
C VAL A 7 8.16 4.24 -10.12
N ARG A 8 8.14 5.55 -10.37
CA ARG A 8 6.91 6.35 -10.30
C ARG A 8 5.82 5.81 -11.23
N LYS A 9 6.17 5.48 -12.49
CA LYS A 9 5.23 4.89 -13.45
C LYS A 9 4.72 3.52 -13.00
N PHE A 10 5.60 2.69 -12.43
CA PHE A 10 5.22 1.39 -11.90
C PHE A 10 4.17 1.52 -10.80
N VAL A 11 4.41 2.36 -9.78
CA VAL A 11 3.46 2.56 -8.67
C VAL A 11 2.16 3.21 -9.14
N SER A 12 2.23 4.17 -10.07
CA SER A 12 1.02 4.74 -10.70
C SER A 12 0.18 3.66 -11.38
N LYS A 13 0.82 2.77 -12.15
CA LYS A 13 0.11 1.68 -12.81
C LYS A 13 -0.52 0.72 -11.80
N LEU A 14 0.16 0.39 -10.70
CA LEU A 14 -0.44 -0.42 -9.63
C LEU A 14 -1.71 0.23 -9.08
N ALA A 15 -1.69 1.55 -8.86
CA ALA A 15 -2.85 2.27 -8.33
C ALA A 15 -4.02 2.27 -9.32
N GLU A 16 -3.76 2.51 -10.61
CA GLU A 16 -4.75 2.44 -11.70
C GLU A 16 -5.35 1.05 -11.85
N ASP A 17 -4.51 0.01 -11.86
CA ASP A 17 -4.95 -1.38 -11.98
C ASP A 17 -5.76 -1.81 -10.73
N THR A 18 -5.42 -1.30 -9.54
CA THR A 18 -6.16 -1.54 -8.29
C THR A 18 -7.53 -0.86 -8.33
N ALA A 19 -7.57 0.43 -8.68
CA ALA A 19 -8.80 1.22 -8.74
C ALA A 19 -9.79 0.65 -9.77
N SER A 20 -9.30 0.12 -10.89
CA SER A 20 -10.13 -0.54 -11.90
C SER A 20 -10.55 -1.97 -11.55
N GLY A 21 -9.96 -2.58 -10.51
CA GLY A 21 -10.20 -3.99 -10.16
C GLY A 21 -9.42 -5.01 -10.97
N SER A 22 -8.50 -4.56 -11.83
CA SER A 22 -7.61 -5.45 -12.57
C SER A 22 -6.56 -6.09 -11.65
N LEU A 23 -6.28 -5.47 -10.50
CA LEU A 23 -5.36 -5.95 -9.48
C LEU A 23 -6.08 -6.14 -8.14
N ASN A 24 -6.06 -7.38 -7.64
CA ASN A 24 -6.67 -7.74 -6.36
C ASN A 24 -5.65 -7.70 -5.23
N TRP A 25 -6.07 -7.23 -4.07
CA TRP A 25 -5.27 -7.17 -2.86
C TRP A 25 -5.98 -7.89 -1.72
N GLU A 26 -5.19 -8.57 -0.90
CA GLU A 26 -5.67 -9.29 0.28
C GLU A 26 -5.10 -8.63 1.53
N ALA A 27 -5.95 -8.34 2.51
CA ALA A 27 -5.50 -7.87 3.81
C ALA A 27 -5.00 -9.06 4.64
N ALA A 28 -3.71 -9.07 4.96
CA ALA A 28 -3.11 -10.09 5.79
C ALA A 28 -3.06 -9.62 7.24
N SER A 29 -3.93 -10.20 8.08
CA SER A 29 -4.03 -9.89 9.51
C SER A 29 -2.89 -10.46 10.36
N SER A 30 -2.15 -11.46 9.85
CA SER A 30 -1.08 -12.15 10.57
C SER A 30 0.26 -12.18 9.82
N PHE A 31 0.46 -11.29 8.84
CA PHE A 31 1.72 -11.24 8.10
C PHE A 31 2.86 -10.74 8.99
N GLN A 32 3.77 -11.63 9.37
CA GLN A 32 4.97 -11.26 10.10
C GLN A 32 6.02 -10.78 9.11
N LEU A 33 6.16 -9.47 8.98
CA LEU A 33 7.30 -8.89 8.28
C LEU A 33 8.57 -9.31 9.02
N GLN A 34 9.44 -10.06 8.33
CA GLN A 34 10.80 -10.26 8.79
C GLN A 34 11.59 -8.98 8.51
N THR A 35 11.33 -7.94 9.30
CA THR A 35 12.06 -6.68 9.21
C THR A 35 13.48 -6.93 9.71
N GLY A 36 14.44 -6.99 8.78
CA GLY A 36 15.85 -7.01 9.14
C GLY A 36 16.21 -5.75 9.90
N TRP A 37 16.55 -5.88 11.18
CA TRP A 37 17.21 -4.89 12.04
C TRP A 37 16.81 -3.42 11.78
N GLY A 38 15.70 -2.97 12.37
CA GLY A 38 15.50 -1.54 12.65
C GLY A 38 14.08 -1.00 12.52
N ARG A 39 13.49 -0.69 13.68
CA ARG A 39 12.63 0.46 14.05
C ARG A 39 11.39 0.85 13.22
N ASN A 40 11.14 0.26 12.05
CA ASN A 40 9.95 0.56 11.28
C ASN A 40 8.89 -0.51 11.56
N ASN A 41 7.77 -0.09 12.17
CA ASN A 41 6.67 -0.98 12.49
C ASN A 41 5.53 -0.74 11.51
N ALA A 42 5.02 -1.80 10.89
CA ALA A 42 3.77 -1.71 10.16
C ALA A 42 2.65 -1.31 11.14
N ILE A 43 1.77 -0.41 10.69
CA ILE A 43 0.59 0.05 11.42
C ILE A 43 -0.62 -0.42 10.63
N GLY A 44 -1.51 -1.16 11.30
CA GLY A 44 -2.72 -1.68 10.67
C GLY A 44 -2.45 -2.86 9.73
N PRO A 45 -3.35 -3.12 8.76
CA PRO A 45 -3.26 -4.26 7.88
C PRO A 45 -2.10 -4.13 6.88
N ILE A 46 -1.51 -5.27 6.52
CA ILE A 46 -0.57 -5.38 5.39
C ILE A 46 -1.36 -5.92 4.21
N TYR A 47 -1.33 -5.20 3.09
CA TYR A 47 -2.00 -5.61 1.88
C TYR A 47 -1.04 -6.35 0.97
N ILE A 48 -1.47 -7.48 0.43
CA ILE A 48 -0.64 -8.37 -0.39
C ILE A 48 -1.27 -8.54 -1.76
N THR A 49 -0.46 -8.49 -2.81
CA THR A 49 -0.84 -8.90 -4.16
C THR A 49 0.27 -9.70 -4.83
N HIS A 50 -0.05 -10.33 -5.95
CA HIS A 50 0.87 -11.14 -6.74
C HIS A 50 0.89 -10.63 -8.18
N ILE A 51 2.09 -10.28 -8.68
CA ILE A 51 2.30 -9.86 -10.07
C ILE A 51 3.38 -10.73 -10.68
N ALA A 52 2.98 -11.52 -11.68
CA ALA A 52 3.80 -12.59 -12.24
C ALA A 52 4.30 -13.53 -11.13
N ASN A 53 5.62 -13.62 -10.93
CA ASN A 53 6.25 -14.47 -9.90
C ASN A 53 6.69 -13.68 -8.65
N ASN A 54 6.23 -12.44 -8.49
CA ASN A 54 6.61 -11.60 -7.36
C ASN A 54 5.43 -11.37 -6.44
N GLN A 55 5.68 -11.46 -5.14
CA GLN A 55 4.75 -11.02 -4.12
C GLN A 55 5.08 -9.57 -3.76
N ILE A 56 4.07 -8.71 -3.80
CA ILE A 56 4.19 -7.29 -3.49
C ILE A 56 3.31 -7.01 -2.29
N ILE A 57 3.84 -6.21 -1.36
CA ILE A 57 3.11 -5.76 -0.19
C ILE A 57 3.04 -4.24 -0.15
N ALA A 58 1.95 -3.70 0.39
CA ALA A 58 1.76 -2.29 0.67
C ALA A 58 1.19 -2.13 2.08
N TYR A 59 1.76 -1.23 2.87
CA TYR A 59 1.34 -1.02 4.25
C TYR A 59 1.77 0.35 4.75
N ARG A 60 1.04 0.86 5.75
CA ARG A 60 1.43 2.05 6.50
C ARG A 60 2.47 1.65 7.54
N MET A 61 3.48 2.48 7.77
CA MET A 61 4.53 2.25 8.75
C MET A 61 4.83 3.49 9.59
N THR A 62 5.27 3.28 10.83
CA THR A 62 5.96 4.31 11.60
C THR A 62 7.46 4.26 11.36
N TYR A 63 8.11 5.41 11.41
CA TYR A 63 9.56 5.55 11.49
C TYR A 63 9.94 6.71 12.41
N LYS A 64 11.16 6.70 12.93
CA LYS A 64 11.68 7.81 13.73
C LYS A 64 12.15 8.93 12.82
N HIS A 65 11.49 10.08 12.89
CA HIS A 65 11.93 11.31 12.26
C HIS A 65 12.77 12.12 13.25
N TRP A 66 14.09 12.06 13.10
CA TRP A 66 15.04 12.73 13.98
C TRP A 66 15.17 14.21 13.62
N HIS A 67 14.97 15.08 14.61
CA HIS A 67 15.21 16.51 14.48
C HIS A 67 16.67 16.85 14.83
N ASP A 68 17.24 16.12 15.78
CA ASP A 68 18.64 16.17 16.19
C ASP A 68 19.09 14.79 16.73
N GLU A 69 20.25 14.71 17.39
CA GLU A 69 20.81 13.44 17.90
C GLU A 69 19.99 12.81 19.06
N GLU A 70 19.22 13.60 19.80
CA GLU A 70 18.51 13.16 21.00
C GLU A 70 16.97 13.23 20.84
N ASN A 71 16.47 14.09 19.96
CA ASN A 71 15.05 14.34 19.76
C ASN A 71 14.54 13.76 18.44
N TYR A 72 13.48 12.97 18.52
CA TYR A 72 12.74 12.45 17.37
C TYR A 72 11.25 12.41 17.68
N ASP A 73 10.46 12.48 16.61
CA ASP A 73 9.04 12.13 16.65
C ASP A 73 8.81 10.85 15.83
N ASP A 74 7.78 10.09 16.19
CA ASP A 74 7.29 9.02 15.32
C ASP A 74 6.48 9.66 14.17
N ALA A 75 6.95 9.43 12.94
CA ALA A 75 6.29 9.85 11.73
C ALA A 75 5.70 8.64 11.00
N GLU A 76 4.66 8.86 10.21
CA GLU A 76 4.04 7.82 9.38
C GLU A 76 4.45 7.96 7.92
N ASP A 77 4.59 6.84 7.24
CA ASP A 77 4.78 6.77 5.78
C ASP A 77 4.12 5.49 5.22
N VAL A 78 4.09 5.36 3.90
CA VAL A 78 3.64 4.18 3.18
C VAL A 78 4.82 3.45 2.58
N SER A 79 4.95 2.16 2.91
CA SER A 79 5.92 1.27 2.30
C SER A 79 5.27 0.42 1.21
N VAL A 80 6.02 0.21 0.12
CA VAL A 80 5.69 -0.76 -0.92
C VAL A 80 6.93 -1.61 -1.16
N GLU A 81 6.80 -2.92 -0.99
CA GLU A 81 7.95 -3.82 -0.99
C GLU A 81 7.69 -5.08 -1.81
N PHE A 82 8.76 -5.61 -2.38
CA PHE A 82 8.78 -6.93 -3.00
C PHE A 82 9.30 -7.91 -1.95
N VAL A 83 8.55 -8.96 -1.72
CA VAL A 83 8.90 -10.02 -0.77
C VAL A 83 9.02 -11.36 -1.49
N ASN A 84 9.84 -12.25 -0.97
CA ASN A 84 9.87 -13.64 -1.41
C ASN A 84 8.72 -14.43 -0.74
N SER A 85 8.62 -15.72 -1.06
CA SER A 85 7.60 -16.62 -0.50
C SER A 85 7.69 -16.82 1.02
N SER A 86 8.80 -16.44 1.67
CA SER A 86 8.94 -16.47 3.13
C SER A 86 8.57 -15.14 3.79
N GLY A 87 8.09 -14.16 3.03
CA GLY A 87 7.79 -12.82 3.52
C GLY A 87 9.05 -12.00 3.84
N THR A 88 10.22 -12.45 3.40
CA THR A 88 11.47 -11.72 3.53
C THR A 88 11.54 -10.66 2.43
N LYS A 89 11.85 -9.43 2.83
CA LYS A 89 12.04 -8.32 1.91
C LYS A 89 13.20 -8.57 0.94
N THR A 90 12.90 -8.44 -0.34
CA THR A 90 13.90 -8.52 -1.43
C THR A 90 14.24 -7.15 -2.00
N TRP A 91 13.26 -6.24 -2.06
CA TRP A 91 13.45 -4.87 -2.54
C TRP A 91 12.36 -3.93 -2.00
N SER A 92 12.72 -2.67 -1.71
CA SER A 92 11.76 -1.62 -1.36
C SER A 92 11.65 -0.65 -2.53
N VAL A 93 10.42 -0.29 -2.89
CA VAL A 93 10.13 0.79 -3.83
C VAL A 93 10.73 2.10 -3.30
N ALA A 94 11.22 3.01 -4.14
CA ALA A 94 11.75 4.32 -3.73
C ALA A 94 10.65 5.27 -3.21
N ASP A 95 11.01 6.26 -2.39
CA ASP A 95 10.04 7.17 -1.77
C ASP A 95 9.43 8.10 -2.82
N VAL A 96 8.18 7.83 -3.15
CA VAL A 96 7.42 8.54 -4.19
C VAL A 96 5.98 8.75 -3.73
N PRO A 97 5.38 9.94 -3.97
CA PRO A 97 4.01 10.23 -3.53
C PRO A 97 2.95 9.27 -4.04
N GLN A 98 3.23 8.57 -5.15
CA GLN A 98 2.35 7.56 -5.73
C GLN A 98 2.08 6.39 -4.78
N ARG A 99 2.94 6.11 -3.79
CA ARG A 99 2.71 5.03 -2.82
C ARG A 99 1.44 5.27 -1.99
N HIS A 100 1.19 6.52 -1.57
CA HIS A 100 -0.02 6.88 -0.83
C HIS A 100 -1.27 6.66 -1.68
N LYS A 101 -1.25 7.12 -2.94
CA LYS A 101 -2.36 6.90 -3.88
C LYS A 101 -2.66 5.42 -4.09
N LEU A 102 -1.62 4.58 -4.14
CA LEU A 102 -1.79 3.14 -4.20
C LEU A 102 -2.48 2.62 -2.93
N LEU A 103 -1.99 2.99 -1.74
CA LEU A 103 -2.59 2.53 -0.49
C LEU A 103 -4.05 2.97 -0.35
N ASP A 104 -4.38 4.22 -0.66
CA ASP A 104 -5.76 4.72 -0.64
C ASP A 104 -6.67 3.90 -1.58
N ALA A 105 -6.18 3.59 -2.78
CA ALA A 105 -6.93 2.76 -3.75
C ALA A 105 -7.13 1.32 -3.23
N ILE A 106 -6.13 0.75 -2.57
CA ILE A 106 -6.23 -0.57 -1.94
C ILE A 106 -7.27 -0.56 -0.82
N GLU A 107 -7.15 0.39 0.11
CA GLU A 107 -8.06 0.52 1.26
C GLU A 107 -9.50 0.72 0.80
N PHE A 108 -9.73 1.58 -0.20
CA PHE A 108 -11.05 1.78 -0.79
C PHE A 108 -11.65 0.49 -1.34
N ARG A 109 -10.88 -0.26 -2.16
CA ARG A 109 -11.37 -1.50 -2.79
C ARG A 109 -11.59 -2.62 -1.77
N VAL A 110 -10.65 -2.80 -0.83
CA VAL A 110 -10.73 -3.86 0.19
C VAL A 110 -11.84 -3.58 1.20
N SER A 111 -12.13 -2.31 1.50
CA SER A 111 -13.22 -1.96 2.43
C SER A 111 -14.63 -2.29 1.92
N GLY A 112 -14.78 -2.50 0.60
CA GLY A 112 -16.10 -2.63 -0.03
C GLY A 112 -16.90 -1.32 -0.07
N ALA A 113 -16.27 -0.17 0.22
CA ALA A 113 -16.94 1.13 0.27
C ALA A 113 -17.69 1.47 -1.02
N GLU A 114 -17.16 1.10 -2.18
CA GLU A 114 -17.83 1.29 -3.48
C GLU A 114 -19.23 0.69 -3.52
N SER A 115 -19.38 -0.59 -3.13
CA SER A 115 -20.70 -1.24 -3.08
C SER A 115 -21.67 -0.57 -2.11
N THR A 116 -21.13 -0.01 -1.01
CA THR A 116 -21.94 0.72 -0.02
C THR A 116 -22.37 2.08 -0.55
N ILE A 117 -21.48 2.79 -1.24
CA ILE A 117 -21.77 4.08 -1.88
C ILE A 117 -22.80 3.88 -2.99
N ASP A 118 -22.59 2.90 -3.87
CA ASP A 118 -23.51 2.60 -4.98
C ASP A 118 -24.89 2.21 -4.45
N SER A 119 -24.97 1.37 -3.43
CA SER A 119 -26.25 1.02 -2.79
C SER A 119 -26.92 2.19 -2.09
N TYR A 120 -26.15 3.15 -1.55
CA TYR A 120 -26.71 4.30 -0.84
C TYR A 120 -27.17 5.41 -1.80
N LEU A 121 -26.45 5.62 -2.90
CA LEU A 121 -26.77 6.63 -3.91
C LEU A 121 -27.75 6.12 -4.97
N GLY A 122 -27.83 4.81 -5.18
CA GLY A 122 -28.66 4.16 -6.20
C GLY A 122 -30.16 4.09 -5.89
N ASP A 123 -30.62 4.60 -4.74
CA ASP A 123 -32.02 4.58 -4.33
C ASP A 123 -32.86 5.80 -4.81
N ASP A 124 -32.28 6.77 -5.54
CA ASP A 124 -32.95 8.04 -5.89
C ASP A 124 -33.33 8.24 -7.38
N ASP A 125 -33.10 7.26 -8.27
CA ASP A 125 -33.39 7.39 -9.73
C ASP A 125 -34.55 6.51 -10.25
N GLU A 126 -35.49 6.10 -9.39
CA GLU A 126 -36.78 5.54 -9.83
C GLU A 126 -37.98 6.18 -9.10
N THR A 127 -38.24 7.46 -9.35
CA THR A 127 -39.61 7.99 -9.27
C THR A 127 -39.94 8.87 -10.47
N GLU A 128 -40.88 8.33 -11.27
CA GLU A 128 -41.80 8.93 -12.27
C GLU A 128 -41.27 9.38 -13.64
#